data_AF-A0A6P0NLW5-F1
#
_entry.id   AF-A0A6P0NLW5-F1
#
_cell.length_a   1.000
_cell.length_b   1.000
_cell.length_c   1.000
_cell.angle_alpha   90.00
_cell.angle_beta   90.00
_cell.angle_gamma   90.00
#
_symmetry.space_group_name_H-M   'P 1'
#
loop_
_entity.id
_entity.type
_entity.pdbx_description
1 polymer ?
#
loop_
_entity_poly.entity_id
_entity_poly.type
_entity_poly.pdbx_seq_one_letter_code
_entity_poly.pdbx_strand_id
1 'polypeptide(L)'
;MSTSANGTVLKLWVVDRFFPSSKTCFESGHVQDMPLSLRTYDCPDCDLSIDRDLNASINLRERVRNSELSISSRKALPTESKTHSRNAVGSTVNACG
;
A
#
# COMPACT_ATOMS: atom_id res chain seq x y z
N MET A 1 6.78 37.41 27.42
CA MET A 1 7.53 36.47 26.57
C MET A 1 6.61 35.30 26.26
N SER A 2 5.81 35.40 25.21
CA SER A 2 4.83 34.39 24.81
C SER A 2 5.43 33.62 23.62
N THR A 3 5.77 32.36 23.84
CA THR A 3 6.33 31.45 22.84
C THR A 3 5.27 31.11 21.79
N SER A 4 5.56 31.44 20.53
CA SER A 4 4.76 31.04 19.37
C SER A 4 4.95 29.54 19.12
N ALA A 5 3.95 28.73 19.43
CA ALA A 5 3.90 27.34 18.99
C ALA A 5 3.54 27.32 17.50
N ASN A 6 4.55 27.30 16.62
CA ASN A 6 4.36 27.03 15.20
C ASN A 6 3.91 25.56 15.04
N GLY A 7 2.60 25.32 15.03
CA GLY A 7 2.04 23.99 14.83
C GLY A 7 2.42 23.44 13.46
N THR A 8 3.21 22.37 13.44
CA THR A 8 3.51 21.63 12.20
C THR A 8 2.34 20.71 11.87
N VAL A 9 1.84 20.79 10.63
CA VAL A 9 0.82 19.85 10.14
C VAL A 9 1.53 18.54 9.77
N LEU A 10 1.13 17.45 10.41
CA LEU A 10 1.63 16.09 10.12
C LEU A 10 0.70 15.39 9.11
N LYS A 11 1.28 14.78 8.08
CA LYS A 11 0.54 13.94 7.11
C LYS A 11 0.74 12.47 7.45
N LEU A 12 -0.35 11.74 7.66
CA LEU A 12 -0.35 10.31 7.97
C LEU A 12 -0.79 9.49 6.74
N TRP A 13 -0.10 8.39 6.48
CA TRP A 13 -0.43 7.43 5.44
C TRP A 13 -0.69 6.06 6.06
N VAL A 14 -1.78 5.42 5.66
CA VAL A 14 -2.14 4.08 6.11
C VAL A 14 -1.95 3.12 4.94
N VAL A 15 -1.16 2.07 5.17
CA VAL A 15 -0.92 0.98 4.21
C VAL A 15 -1.80 -0.21 4.59
N ASP A 16 -2.10 -1.07 3.62
CA ASP A 16 -2.86 -2.30 3.85
C ASP A 16 -2.22 -3.16 4.95
N ARG A 17 -3.07 -3.76 5.80
CA ARG A 17 -2.64 -4.55 6.97
C ARG A 17 -1.82 -5.78 6.59
N PHE A 18 -2.09 -6.38 5.43
CA PHE A 18 -1.47 -7.62 4.99
C PHE A 18 -0.33 -7.38 3.99
N PHE A 19 0.10 -6.13 3.82
CA PHE A 19 1.28 -5.81 3.03
C PHE A 19 2.53 -6.46 3.66
N PRO A 20 3.25 -7.34 2.94
CA PRO A 20 4.35 -8.15 3.50
C PRO A 20 5.66 -7.36 3.67
N SER A 21 5.62 -6.18 4.29
CA SER A 21 6.77 -5.25 4.34
C SER A 21 8.04 -5.85 4.94
N SER A 22 7.94 -6.70 5.97
CA SER A 22 9.10 -7.35 6.60
C SER A 22 9.59 -8.60 5.87
N LYS A 23 8.80 -9.11 4.92
CA LYS A 23 9.07 -10.34 4.16
C LYS A 23 9.58 -10.05 2.74
N THR A 24 9.31 -8.87 2.22
CA THR A 24 9.73 -8.43 0.87
C THR A 24 11.12 -7.80 0.90
N CYS A 25 11.99 -8.14 -0.03
CA CYS A 25 13.28 -7.46 -0.22
C CYS A 25 13.02 -6.09 -0.83
N PHE A 26 13.55 -5.02 -0.23
CA PHE A 26 13.35 -3.67 -0.77
C PHE A 26 14.03 -3.45 -2.13
N GLU A 27 15.09 -4.19 -2.44
CA GLU A 27 15.87 -4.04 -3.66
C GLU A 27 15.31 -4.88 -4.80
N SER A 28 15.09 -6.19 -4.58
CA SER A 28 14.70 -7.13 -5.63
C SER A 28 13.19 -7.43 -5.67
N GLY A 29 12.45 -7.15 -4.60
CA GLY A 29 11.05 -7.54 -4.45
C GLY A 29 10.83 -9.01 -4.06
N HIS A 30 11.89 -9.80 -3.86
CA HIS A 30 11.80 -11.19 -3.39
C HIS A 30 10.98 -11.29 -2.09
N VAL A 31 10.09 -12.27 -1.96
CA VAL A 31 9.31 -12.49 -0.73
C VAL A 31 9.71 -13.80 -0.09
N GLN A 32 10.13 -13.73 1.17
CA GLN A 32 10.55 -14.91 1.94
C GLN A 32 9.89 -14.94 3.32
N ASP A 33 9.92 -16.11 3.96
CA ASP A 33 9.43 -16.23 5.32
C ASP A 33 10.40 -15.62 6.33
N MET A 34 9.84 -14.76 7.19
CA MET A 34 10.55 -14.04 8.24
C MET A 34 9.88 -14.27 9.60
N PRO A 35 10.19 -15.40 10.28
CA PRO A 35 9.79 -15.60 11.67
C PRO A 35 10.32 -14.48 12.57
N LEU A 36 9.60 -14.18 13.66
CA LEU A 36 9.90 -13.03 14.53
C LEU A 36 11.31 -13.07 15.16
N SER A 37 11.87 -14.27 15.35
CA SER A 37 13.21 -14.48 15.87
C SER A 37 14.32 -14.07 14.89
N LEU A 38 14.05 -14.07 13.58
CA LEU A 38 14.99 -13.57 12.59
C LEU A 38 14.92 -12.05 12.55
N ARG A 39 16.06 -11.44 12.91
CA ARG A 39 16.26 -9.99 12.98
C ARG A 39 17.00 -9.45 11.76
N THR A 40 17.73 -10.29 11.05
CA THR A 40 18.40 -9.95 9.79
C THR A 40 17.58 -10.51 8.63
N TYR A 41 17.36 -9.67 7.62
CA TYR A 41 16.82 -10.05 6.32
C TYR A 41 17.99 -10.32 5.38
N ASP A 42 18.17 -11.58 5.00
CA ASP A 42 19.17 -12.02 4.03
C ASP A 42 18.44 -12.40 2.72
N CYS A 43 18.70 -11.67 1.64
CA CYS A 43 18.03 -11.89 0.36
C CYS A 43 18.80 -12.91 -0.49
N PRO A 44 18.16 -14.01 -0.95
CA PRO A 44 18.81 -14.97 -1.82
C PRO A 44 19.00 -14.48 -3.27
N ASP A 45 18.28 -13.44 -3.69
CA ASP A 45 18.26 -12.97 -5.09
C ASP A 45 19.30 -11.86 -5.36
N CYS A 46 19.63 -11.06 -4.35
CA CYS A 46 20.49 -9.88 -4.52
C CYS A 46 21.58 -9.74 -3.44
N ASP A 47 21.81 -10.80 -2.66
CA ASP A 47 22.83 -10.86 -1.60
C ASP A 47 22.76 -9.74 -0.54
N LEU A 48 21.59 -9.09 -0.42
CA LEU A 48 21.35 -8.04 0.56
C LEU A 48 21.21 -8.65 1.96
N SER A 49 22.00 -8.17 2.92
CA SER A 49 21.88 -8.50 4.34
C SER A 49 21.67 -7.22 5.17
N ILE A 50 20.51 -7.07 5.79
CA ILE A 50 20.11 -5.84 6.52
C ILE A 50 19.19 -6.15 7.70
N ASP A 51 19.08 -5.26 8.69
CA ASP A 51 18.07 -5.41 9.74
C ASP A 51 16.64 -5.47 9.13
N ARG A 52 15.85 -6.43 9.60
CA ARG A 52 14.49 -6.70 9.13
C ARG A 52 13.56 -5.49 9.27
N ASP A 53 13.67 -4.76 10.38
CA ASP A 53 12.80 -3.62 10.65
C ASP A 53 13.21 -2.44 9.75
N LEU A 54 14.50 -2.30 9.43
CA LEU A 54 14.98 -1.35 8.41
C LEU A 54 14.47 -1.72 7.01
N ASN A 55 14.57 -2.98 6.58
CA ASN A 55 13.98 -3.45 5.32
C ASN A 55 12.46 -3.15 5.25
N ALA A 56 11.72 -3.43 6.32
CA ALA A 56 10.29 -3.14 6.41
C ALA A 56 9.98 -1.64 6.30
N SER A 57 10.77 -0.79 6.94
CA SER A 57 10.58 0.67 6.89
C SER A 57 10.77 1.23 5.48
N ILE A 58 11.74 0.73 4.73
CA ILE A 58 11.99 1.12 3.34
C ILE A 58 10.81 0.68 2.47
N ASN A 59 10.36 -0.56 2.59
CA ASN A 59 9.20 -1.06 1.85
C ASN A 59 7.93 -0.24 2.10
N LEU A 60 7.65 0.15 3.35
CA LEU A 60 6.50 1.00 3.68
C LEU A 60 6.61 2.39 3.02
N ARG A 61 7.81 2.99 3.04
CA ARG A 61 8.08 4.27 2.37
C ARG A 61 7.82 4.17 0.88
N GLU A 62 8.39 3.15 0.22
CA GLU A 62 8.22 2.95 -1.22
C GLU A 62 6.77 2.65 -1.60
N ARG A 63 6.04 1.90 -0.77
CA ARG A 63 4.62 1.60 -0.99
C ARG A 63 3.75 2.85 -1.01
N VAL A 64 4.02 3.82 -0.13
CA VAL A 64 3.34 5.12 -0.10
C VAL A 64 3.78 6.00 -1.27
N ARG A 65 5.10 6.08 -1.54
CA ARG A 65 5.64 6.87 -2.65
C ARG A 65 5.04 6.44 -4.00
N ASN A 66 4.93 5.13 -4.22
CA ASN A 66 4.36 4.58 -5.46
C ASN A 66 2.85 4.82 -5.57
N SER A 67 2.10 4.87 -4.45
CA SER A 67 0.68 5.27 -4.51
C SER A 67 0.48 6.73 -4.91
N GLU A 68 1.35 7.64 -4.45
CA GLU A 68 1.28 9.06 -4.81
C GLU A 68 1.51 9.30 -6.31
N LEU A 69 2.39 8.52 -6.93
CA LEU A 69 2.68 8.61 -8.37
C LEU A 69 1.46 8.25 -9.25
N SER A 70 0.57 7.38 -8.76
CA SER A 70 -0.67 7.03 -9.46
C SER A 70 -1.73 8.14 -9.45
N ILE A 71 -1.63 9.08 -8.50
CA ILE A 71 -2.59 10.19 -8.35
C ILE A 71 -2.20 11.36 -9.28
N SER A 72 -0.91 11.57 -9.52
CA SER A 72 -0.41 12.62 -10.43
C SER A 72 -0.82 12.41 -11.89
N SER A 73 -1.06 11.16 -12.31
CA SER A 73 -1.61 10.85 -13.65
C SER A 73 -3.13 11.02 -13.79
N ARG A 74 -3.88 11.27 -12.71
CA ARG A 74 -5.33 11.53 -12.75
C ARG A 74 -5.69 13.00 -12.63
N LYS A 75 -4.87 13.90 -13.18
CA LYS A 75 -5.32 15.27 -13.44
C LYS A 75 -6.17 15.31 -14.72
N ALA A 76 -7.38 14.76 -14.64
CA ALA A 76 -8.47 15.07 -15.55
C ALA A 76 -9.81 14.85 -14.83
N LEU A 77 -10.44 15.96 -14.43
CA LEU A 77 -11.89 16.06 -14.31
C LEU A 77 -12.34 16.71 -15.64
N PRO A 78 -13.15 16.06 -16.50
CA PRO A 78 -14.63 16.16 -16.42
C PRO A 78 -15.35 14.87 -16.91
N THR A 79 -16.59 14.55 -16.58
CA THR A 79 -17.85 15.20 -16.97
C THR A 79 -19.01 14.61 -16.16
N GLU A 80 -20.07 15.39 -15.97
CA GLU A 80 -21.29 14.94 -15.30
C GLU A 80 -21.96 13.76 -16.01
N SER A 81 -22.43 12.77 -15.24
CA SER A 81 -23.66 12.05 -15.56
C SER A 81 -24.29 11.53 -14.26
N LYS A 82 -25.45 12.09 -13.92
CA LYS A 82 -26.51 11.42 -13.14
C LYS A 82 -26.70 10.01 -13.75
N THR A 83 -26.99 8.93 -13.01
CA THR A 83 -28.32 8.67 -12.44
C THR A 83 -28.31 7.47 -11.48
N HIS A 84 -29.03 7.65 -10.37
CA HIS A 84 -29.94 6.70 -9.70
C HIS A 84 -29.61 5.20 -9.56
N SER A 85 -29.43 4.81 -8.31
CA SER A 85 -29.79 3.52 -7.70
C SER A 85 -31.07 2.90 -8.26
N ARG A 86 -31.00 1.59 -8.56
CA ARG A 86 -31.98 0.55 -8.16
C ARG A 86 -31.39 -0.84 -8.44
N ASN A 87 -30.99 -1.55 -7.38
CA ASN A 87 -30.82 -2.99 -7.43
C ASN A 87 -32.21 -3.62 -7.55
N ALA A 88 -32.44 -4.36 -8.64
CA ALA A 88 -33.61 -5.22 -8.79
C ALA A 88 -33.14 -6.67 -8.85
N VAL A 89 -33.61 -7.42 -7.86
CA VAL A 89 -33.57 -8.88 -7.76
C VAL A 89 -34.23 -9.50 -8.99
N GLY A 90 -33.64 -10.56 -9.53
CA GLY A 90 -34.24 -11.32 -10.63
C GLY A 90 -33.46 -12.58 -10.97
N SER A 91 -33.52 -13.58 -10.09
CA SER A 91 -33.11 -14.95 -10.42
C SER A 91 -34.24 -15.58 -11.23
N THR A 92 -34.06 -15.73 -12.54
CA THR A 92 -34.98 -16.49 -13.40
C THR A 92 -34.31 -17.78 -13.84
N VAL A 93 -34.73 -18.84 -13.16
CA VAL A 93 -35.01 -20.20 -13.64
C VAL A 93 -34.39 -20.66 -14.96
N ASN A 94 -33.77 -21.85 -14.88
CA ASN A 94 -33.44 -22.73 -16.01
C ASN A 94 -34.64 -22.94 -16.94
N ALA A 95 -34.37 -22.97 -18.25
CA ALA A 95 -35.21 -23.61 -19.25
C ALA A 95 -34.34 -24.38 -20.26
N CYS A 96 -34.85 -25.55 -20.61
CA CYS A 96 -34.28 -26.64 -21.39
C CYS A 96 -34.21 -26.34 -22.90
N GLY A 97 -33.28 -27.01 -23.60
CA GLY A 97 -33.13 -27.05 -25.06
C GLY A 97 -31.91 -27.85 -25.43
#